data_AF-A0A2H0YZZ0-F1
#
_entry.id   AF-A0A2H0YZZ0-F1
#
_cell.length_a   1.000
_cell.length_b   1.000
_cell.length_c   1.000
_cell.angle_alpha   90.00
_cell.angle_beta   90.00
_cell.angle_gamma   90.00
#
_symmetry.space_group_name_H-M   'P 1'
#
loop_
_entity.id
_entity.type
_entity.pdbx_description
1 polymer ?
#
loop_
_entity_poly.entity_id
_entity_poly.type
_entity_poly.pdbx_seq_one_letter_code
_entity_poly.pdbx_strand_id
1 'polypeptide(L)'
;KQDIENSFFVFLYFCRDLNPDFSVFYNGPKCGASAPDHLHFQAGTKYFMPIDLEYEQLKKKFGEELIKIKSLHVFAIDDGLRKMISFEGNSTPEIEEAFQIFYSSFKKITGQDEEPMMNIIGSYQNKKWRVIIFLRKKHRPDAFFEEDQEKRILLSPAAVDIGGVCITPREKDFETITKEKLKEIFTEVFFDESFFLRFKKKLQSDLELYYYS
;
A
#
# COMPACT_ATOMS: atom_id res chain seq x y z
N LYS A 1 -16.44 -11.84 4.20
CA LYS A 1 -14.98 -12.02 4.01
C LYS A 1 -14.44 -10.77 3.34
N GLN A 2 -13.35 -10.25 3.85
CA GLN A 2 -12.65 -9.11 3.26
C GLN A 2 -11.92 -9.57 1.99
N ASP A 3 -12.31 -9.00 0.84
CA ASP A 3 -11.65 -9.19 -0.45
C ASP A 3 -11.86 -7.94 -1.33
N ILE A 4 -10.78 -7.27 -1.73
CA ILE A 4 -10.89 -6.06 -2.57
C ILE A 4 -11.00 -6.36 -4.07
N GLU A 5 -10.62 -7.55 -4.55
CA GLU A 5 -10.44 -7.86 -5.99
C GLU A 5 -11.61 -7.36 -6.85
N ASN A 6 -12.84 -7.72 -6.47
CA ASN A 6 -14.06 -7.38 -7.19
C ASN A 6 -14.69 -6.05 -6.77
N SER A 7 -14.10 -5.34 -5.80
CA SER A 7 -14.64 -4.10 -5.23
C SER A 7 -13.69 -2.90 -5.42
N PHE A 8 -12.57 -3.09 -6.13
CA PHE A 8 -11.59 -2.03 -6.35
C PHE A 8 -12.17 -0.83 -7.13
N PHE A 9 -13.13 -1.05 -8.04
CA PHE A 9 -13.84 0.03 -8.72
C PHE A 9 -14.57 0.97 -7.73
N VAL A 10 -15.15 0.41 -6.66
CA VAL A 10 -15.81 1.17 -5.59
C VAL A 10 -14.80 2.02 -4.84
N PHE A 11 -13.60 1.48 -4.59
CA PHE A 11 -12.49 2.24 -4.00
C PHE A 11 -12.12 3.46 -4.86
N LEU A 12 -12.05 3.31 -6.18
CA LEU A 12 -11.78 4.42 -7.11
C LEU A 12 -12.91 5.46 -7.14
N TYR A 13 -14.16 5.04 -7.00
CA TYR A 13 -15.29 5.97 -6.87
C TYR A 13 -15.22 6.79 -5.59
N PHE A 14 -14.93 6.15 -4.44
CA PHE A 14 -14.72 6.91 -3.20
C PHE A 14 -13.55 7.89 -3.30
N CYS A 15 -12.44 7.51 -3.95
CA CYS A 15 -11.31 8.42 -4.17
C CYS A 15 -11.73 9.69 -4.93
N ARG A 16 -12.59 9.54 -5.94
CA ARG A 16 -13.10 10.65 -6.75
C ARG A 16 -14.14 11.48 -6.00
N ASP A 17 -15.10 10.81 -5.36
CA ASP A 17 -16.28 11.46 -4.77
C ASP A 17 -15.94 12.18 -3.44
N LEU A 18 -14.87 11.76 -2.75
CA LEU A 18 -14.38 12.42 -1.53
C LEU A 18 -13.24 13.45 -1.79
N ASN A 19 -12.86 13.67 -3.05
CA ASN A 19 -11.96 14.77 -3.40
C ASN A 19 -12.72 16.12 -3.33
N PRO A 20 -12.09 17.21 -2.84
CA PRO A 20 -10.64 17.38 -2.64
C PRO A 20 -10.12 17.07 -1.24
N ASP A 21 -11.00 16.82 -0.28
CA ASP A 21 -10.66 16.92 1.14
C ASP A 21 -10.08 15.65 1.74
N PHE A 22 -10.27 14.49 1.09
CA PHE A 22 -9.89 13.20 1.67
C PHE A 22 -8.99 12.34 0.76
N SER A 23 -8.14 11.54 1.42
CA SER A 23 -7.51 10.35 0.85
C SER A 23 -8.27 9.12 1.35
N VAL A 24 -8.51 8.16 0.46
CA VAL A 24 -9.20 6.90 0.78
C VAL A 24 -8.17 5.80 0.95
N PHE A 25 -8.36 4.91 1.91
CA PHE A 25 -7.44 3.83 2.16
C PHE A 25 -8.12 2.53 2.55
N TYR A 26 -7.41 1.45 2.28
CA TYR A 26 -7.83 0.08 2.51
C TYR A 26 -6.71 -0.69 3.20
N ASN A 27 -7.10 -1.47 4.20
CA ASN A 27 -6.20 -2.35 4.95
C ASN A 27 -6.60 -3.78 4.62
N GLY A 28 -5.79 -4.50 3.83
CA GLY A 28 -6.04 -5.88 3.47
C GLY A 28 -6.06 -6.83 4.66
N PRO A 29 -6.35 -8.13 4.42
CA PRO A 29 -6.42 -9.13 5.48
C PRO A 29 -5.09 -9.15 6.25
N LYS A 30 -5.19 -9.14 7.58
CA LYS A 30 -4.01 -9.12 8.46
C LYS A 30 -3.06 -7.94 8.17
N CYS A 31 -3.56 -6.80 7.72
CA CYS A 31 -2.76 -5.58 7.50
C CYS A 31 -3.25 -4.39 8.34
N GLY A 32 -3.66 -4.66 9.59
CA GLY A 32 -4.22 -3.64 10.49
C GLY A 32 -5.74 -3.46 10.38
N ALA A 33 -6.44 -4.31 9.63
CA ALA A 33 -7.90 -4.35 9.64
C ALA A 33 -8.41 -4.84 11.02
N SER A 34 -9.23 -4.02 11.68
CA SER A 34 -9.86 -4.33 12.97
C SER A 34 -11.10 -5.23 12.83
N ALA A 35 -11.71 -5.27 11.65
CA ALA A 35 -12.90 -6.05 11.32
C ALA A 35 -12.63 -6.99 10.12
N PRO A 36 -12.13 -8.22 10.35
CA PRO A 36 -11.77 -9.15 9.28
C PRO A 36 -12.97 -9.82 8.61
N ASP A 37 -14.18 -9.62 9.14
CA ASP A 37 -15.43 -10.26 8.71
C ASP A 37 -16.05 -9.58 7.48
N HIS A 38 -15.80 -8.28 7.27
CA HIS A 38 -16.37 -7.52 6.16
C HIS A 38 -15.38 -6.54 5.49
N LEU A 39 -15.60 -6.33 4.19
CA LEU A 39 -14.89 -5.30 3.41
C LEU A 39 -15.35 -3.91 3.87
N HIS A 40 -14.41 -3.02 4.14
CA HIS A 40 -14.68 -1.61 4.39
C HIS A 40 -13.52 -0.76 3.84
N PHE A 41 -13.86 0.44 3.39
CA PHE A 41 -12.89 1.47 3.05
C PHE A 41 -12.92 2.55 4.12
N GLN A 42 -11.78 3.22 4.30
CA GLN A 42 -11.61 4.28 5.28
C GLN A 42 -11.19 5.55 4.54
N ALA A 43 -11.49 6.71 5.11
CA ALA A 43 -11.09 7.99 4.55
C ALA A 43 -10.57 8.90 5.66
N GLY A 44 -9.54 9.68 5.35
CA GLY A 44 -8.92 10.63 6.26
C GLY A 44 -8.54 11.89 5.52
N THR A 45 -8.37 12.99 6.26
CA THR A 45 -8.05 14.30 5.68
C THR A 45 -6.83 14.20 4.79
N LYS A 46 -6.95 14.67 3.54
CA LYS A 46 -5.86 14.70 2.57
C LYS A 46 -4.72 15.57 3.10
N TYR A 47 -3.47 15.18 2.81
CA TYR A 47 -2.24 15.84 3.30
C TYR A 47 -1.95 15.67 4.79
N PHE A 48 -2.78 14.93 5.53
CA PHE A 48 -2.45 14.51 6.89
C PHE A 48 -1.31 13.46 6.88
N MET A 49 -1.34 12.54 5.92
CA MET A 49 -0.29 11.53 5.77
C MET A 49 0.88 12.09 4.94
N PRO A 50 2.14 12.00 5.42
CA PRO A 50 3.31 12.46 4.67
C PRO A 50 3.36 11.96 3.22
N ILE A 51 2.94 10.71 2.96
CA ILE A 51 2.92 10.11 1.62
C ILE A 51 2.14 10.95 0.59
N ASP A 52 1.08 11.66 0.99
CA ASP A 52 0.30 12.51 0.10
C ASP A 52 1.14 13.64 -0.52
N LEU A 53 2.14 14.12 0.23
CA LEU A 53 3.03 15.23 -0.14
C LEU A 53 4.35 14.76 -0.74
N GLU A 54 4.94 13.68 -0.20
CA GLU A 54 6.27 13.22 -0.60
C GLU A 54 6.28 12.29 -1.82
N TYR A 55 5.12 11.73 -2.20
CA TYR A 55 5.04 10.69 -3.24
C TYR A 55 5.77 11.08 -4.54
N GLU A 56 5.60 12.32 -5.04
CA GLU A 56 6.26 12.74 -6.29
C GLU A 56 7.80 12.75 -6.15
N GLN A 57 8.31 13.10 -4.96
CA GLN A 57 9.74 13.08 -4.68
C GLN A 57 10.26 11.64 -4.58
N LEU A 58 9.51 10.75 -3.93
CA LEU A 58 9.85 9.32 -3.85
C LEU A 58 9.85 8.67 -5.24
N LYS A 59 8.80 8.91 -6.04
CA LYS A 59 8.70 8.44 -7.43
C LYS A 59 9.90 8.95 -8.25
N LYS A 60 10.26 10.22 -8.14
CA LYS A 60 11.41 10.78 -8.87
C LYS A 60 12.75 10.16 -8.45
N LYS A 61 12.93 9.88 -7.16
CA LYS A 61 14.22 9.44 -6.59
C LYS A 61 14.42 7.92 -6.68
N PHE A 62 13.35 7.16 -6.50
CA PHE A 62 13.39 5.71 -6.32
C PHE A 62 12.45 4.94 -7.26
N GLY A 63 11.66 5.65 -8.06
CA GLY A 63 10.65 5.04 -8.93
C GLY A 63 11.24 4.51 -10.24
N GLU A 64 10.71 3.36 -10.65
CA GLU A 64 10.94 2.73 -11.94
C GLU A 64 9.59 2.59 -12.63
N GLU A 65 9.45 3.19 -13.82
CA GLU A 65 8.23 3.07 -14.63
C GLU A 65 8.20 1.66 -15.26
N LEU A 66 7.24 0.83 -14.85
CA LEU A 66 7.06 -0.52 -15.38
C LEU A 66 6.35 -0.49 -16.73
N ILE A 67 5.34 0.38 -16.88
CA ILE A 67 4.63 0.56 -18.14
C ILE A 67 4.00 1.95 -18.21
N LYS A 68 3.86 2.46 -19.43
CA LYS A 68 3.11 3.67 -19.76
C LYS A 68 2.24 3.41 -21.00
N ILE A 69 0.93 3.36 -20.82
CA ILE A 69 -0.05 3.13 -21.90
C ILE A 69 -1.13 4.19 -21.80
N LYS A 70 -1.33 4.98 -22.87
CA LYS A 70 -2.31 6.06 -22.91
C LYS A 70 -2.16 6.99 -21.70
N SER A 71 -3.12 6.97 -20.77
CA SER A 71 -3.12 7.76 -19.55
C SER A 71 -2.51 7.04 -18.35
N LEU A 72 -2.44 5.71 -18.41
CA LEU A 72 -1.98 4.85 -17.34
C LEU A 72 -0.45 4.86 -17.25
N HIS A 73 0.04 5.09 -16.05
CA HIS A 73 1.41 4.87 -15.66
C HIS A 73 1.45 3.93 -14.46
N VAL A 74 2.34 2.94 -14.49
CA VAL A 74 2.59 2.04 -13.38
C VAL A 74 4.05 2.19 -12.93
N PHE A 75 4.28 2.49 -11.66
CA PHE A 75 5.62 2.60 -11.10
C PHE A 75 5.84 1.60 -9.98
N ALA A 76 7.04 1.02 -9.92
CA ALA A 76 7.59 0.36 -8.74
C ALA A 76 8.48 1.34 -7.98
N ILE A 77 8.30 1.46 -6.66
CA ILE A 77 9.07 2.39 -5.82
C ILE A 77 9.58 1.63 -4.59
N ASP A 78 10.90 1.64 -4.38
CA ASP A 78 11.58 1.13 -3.19
C ASP A 78 12.36 2.26 -2.52
N ASP A 79 11.83 2.83 -1.44
CA ASP A 79 12.48 3.95 -0.73
C ASP A 79 13.47 3.48 0.35
N GLY A 80 13.83 2.20 0.36
CA GLY A 80 14.68 1.57 1.37
C GLY A 80 13.93 1.07 2.60
N LEU A 81 12.63 1.37 2.74
CA LEU A 81 11.75 0.84 3.78
C LEU A 81 10.51 0.19 3.17
N ARG A 82 9.71 1.00 2.48
CA ARG A 82 8.41 0.66 1.90
C ARG A 82 8.60 0.10 0.49
N LYS A 83 7.85 -0.95 0.18
CA LYS A 83 7.77 -1.53 -1.17
C LYS A 83 6.43 -1.17 -1.77
N MET A 84 6.43 -0.33 -2.81
CA MET A 84 5.23 0.26 -3.37
C MET A 84 5.07 -0.05 -4.85
N ILE A 85 3.85 -0.37 -5.27
CA ILE A 85 3.40 -0.23 -6.66
C ILE A 85 2.43 0.94 -6.70
N SER A 86 2.53 1.80 -7.71
CA SER A 86 1.57 2.89 -7.88
C SER A 86 1.00 2.94 -9.28
N PHE A 87 -0.29 3.28 -9.35
CA PHE A 87 -1.02 3.51 -10.58
C PHE A 87 -1.43 4.98 -10.66
N GLU A 88 -1.14 5.61 -11.79
CA GLU A 88 -1.58 6.95 -12.10
C GLU A 88 -2.32 6.94 -13.43
N GLY A 89 -3.47 7.61 -13.52
CA GLY A 89 -4.21 7.67 -14.78
C GLY A 89 -5.49 8.48 -14.68
N ASN A 90 -6.16 8.68 -15.81
CA ASN A 90 -7.44 9.41 -15.87
C ASN A 90 -8.60 8.55 -16.41
N SER A 91 -8.40 7.24 -16.49
CA SER A 91 -9.38 6.27 -16.95
C SER A 91 -9.58 5.21 -15.87
N THR A 92 -10.78 5.15 -15.28
CA THR A 92 -11.13 4.13 -14.29
C THR A 92 -10.91 2.71 -14.83
N PRO A 93 -11.37 2.36 -16.06
CA PRO A 93 -11.13 1.03 -16.62
C PRO A 93 -9.64 0.66 -16.75
N GLU A 94 -8.78 1.61 -17.13
CA GLU A 94 -7.33 1.33 -17.26
C GLU A 94 -6.69 1.03 -15.89
N ILE A 95 -7.11 1.74 -14.84
CA ILE A 95 -6.58 1.55 -13.48
C ILE A 95 -7.14 0.27 -12.85
N GLU A 96 -8.41 -0.04 -13.09
CA GLU A 96 -9.01 -1.31 -12.65
C GLU A 96 -8.31 -2.50 -13.29
N GLU A 97 -8.08 -2.48 -14.60
CA GLU A 97 -7.40 -3.56 -15.30
C GLU A 97 -5.96 -3.73 -14.81
N ALA A 98 -5.23 -2.62 -14.64
CA ALA A 98 -3.88 -2.65 -14.06
C ALA A 98 -3.88 -3.26 -12.64
N PHE A 99 -4.92 -2.98 -11.84
CA PHE A 99 -5.11 -3.57 -10.52
C PHE A 99 -5.40 -5.07 -10.60
N GLN A 100 -6.25 -5.54 -11.53
CA GLN A 100 -6.53 -6.98 -11.70
C GLN A 100 -5.27 -7.76 -12.07
N ILE A 101 -4.47 -7.22 -12.99
CA ILE A 101 -3.18 -7.80 -13.36
C ILE A 101 -2.26 -7.83 -12.15
N PHE A 102 -2.10 -6.70 -11.45
CA PHE A 102 -1.32 -6.63 -10.21
C PHE A 102 -1.75 -7.66 -9.17
N TYR A 103 -3.05 -7.75 -8.89
CA TYR A 103 -3.63 -8.64 -7.89
C TYR A 103 -3.31 -10.09 -8.23
N SER A 104 -3.56 -10.49 -9.48
CA SER A 104 -3.25 -11.82 -10.00
C SER A 104 -1.75 -12.16 -9.91
N SER A 105 -0.88 -11.23 -10.34
CA SER A 105 0.57 -11.39 -10.28
C SER A 105 1.07 -11.51 -8.85
N PHE A 106 0.54 -10.69 -7.95
CA PHE A 106 0.95 -10.63 -6.56
C PHE A 106 0.51 -11.88 -5.82
N LYS A 107 -0.76 -12.27 -5.94
CA LYS A 107 -1.31 -13.51 -5.40
C LYS A 107 -0.51 -14.74 -5.83
N LYS A 108 -0.18 -14.82 -7.13
CA LYS A 108 0.62 -15.92 -7.70
C LYS A 108 2.05 -15.96 -7.14
N ILE A 109 2.73 -14.81 -7.00
CA ILE A 109 4.12 -14.80 -6.52
C ILE A 109 4.23 -15.03 -5.01
N THR A 110 3.19 -14.66 -4.23
CA THR A 110 3.13 -14.93 -2.80
C THR A 110 2.66 -16.35 -2.50
N GLY A 111 2.08 -17.06 -3.48
CA GLY A 111 1.55 -18.42 -3.30
C GLY A 111 0.39 -18.47 -2.31
N GLN A 112 -0.41 -17.40 -2.22
CA GLN A 112 -1.53 -17.31 -1.29
C GLN A 112 -2.84 -17.63 -2.03
N ASP A 113 -3.67 -18.47 -1.43
CA ASP A 113 -5.01 -18.77 -1.98
C ASP A 113 -6.01 -17.63 -1.67
N GLU A 114 -5.76 -16.87 -0.61
CA GLU A 114 -6.52 -15.70 -0.20
C GLU A 114 -5.95 -14.40 -0.79
N GLU A 115 -6.62 -13.27 -0.52
CA GLU A 115 -6.11 -11.95 -0.87
C GLU A 115 -4.70 -11.75 -0.28
N PRO A 116 -3.70 -11.37 -1.11
CA PRO A 116 -2.36 -11.11 -0.61
C PRO A 116 -2.33 -9.87 0.28
N MET A 117 -1.50 -9.93 1.31
CA MET A 117 -1.38 -8.86 2.30
C MET A 117 -0.91 -7.55 1.64
N MET A 118 -1.77 -6.53 1.68
CA MET A 118 -1.47 -5.20 1.17
C MET A 118 -2.21 -4.09 1.93
N ASN A 119 -1.70 -2.88 1.83
CA ASN A 119 -2.46 -1.68 2.14
C ASN A 119 -2.53 -0.82 0.89
N ILE A 120 -3.61 -0.06 0.72
CA ILE A 120 -3.82 0.79 -0.44
C ILE A 120 -4.18 2.18 0.06
N ILE A 121 -3.57 3.21 -0.55
CA ILE A 121 -3.97 4.61 -0.38
C ILE A 121 -4.28 5.16 -1.78
N GLY A 122 -5.45 5.74 -1.93
CA GLY A 122 -5.97 6.28 -3.17
C GLY A 122 -6.38 7.74 -2.99
N SER A 123 -6.12 8.52 -4.02
CA SER A 123 -6.57 9.90 -4.11
C SER A 123 -6.94 10.26 -5.54
N TYR A 124 -7.79 11.26 -5.68
CA TYR A 124 -8.10 11.88 -6.96
C TYR A 124 -7.67 13.35 -6.92
N GLN A 125 -7.03 13.84 -7.97
CA GLN A 125 -6.67 15.25 -8.14
C GLN A 125 -6.45 15.57 -9.61
N ASN A 126 -6.82 16.77 -10.06
CA ASN A 126 -6.56 17.23 -11.44
C ASN A 126 -7.07 16.24 -12.50
N LYS A 127 -8.22 15.63 -12.25
CA LYS A 127 -8.84 14.60 -13.09
C LYS A 127 -8.02 13.31 -13.24
N LYS A 128 -7.10 13.05 -12.31
CA LYS A 128 -6.27 11.85 -12.29
C LYS A 128 -6.40 11.14 -10.96
N TRP A 129 -6.48 9.82 -11.00
CA TRP A 129 -6.29 8.97 -9.85
C TRP A 129 -4.80 8.78 -9.60
N ARG A 130 -4.45 8.70 -8.32
CA ARG A 130 -3.20 8.11 -7.85
C ARG A 130 -3.58 7.03 -6.84
N VAL A 131 -3.17 5.80 -7.11
CA VAL A 131 -3.31 4.67 -6.20
C VAL A 131 -1.91 4.19 -5.82
N ILE A 132 -1.64 4.06 -4.53
CA ILE A 132 -0.38 3.56 -3.98
C ILE A 132 -0.69 2.28 -3.21
N ILE A 133 -0.07 1.18 -3.62
CA ILE A 133 -0.23 -0.14 -3.02
C ILE A 133 1.07 -0.50 -2.32
N PHE A 134 0.98 -0.75 -1.03
CA PHE A 134 2.08 -1.16 -0.16
C PHE A 134 2.09 -2.68 -0.02
N LEU A 135 3.20 -3.32 -0.42
CA LEU A 135 3.33 -4.78 -0.44
C LEU A 135 3.73 -5.31 0.94
N ARG A 136 2.80 -5.96 1.64
CA ARG A 136 2.99 -6.39 3.03
C ARG A 136 3.37 -7.85 3.12
N LYS A 137 4.38 -8.16 3.93
CA LYS A 137 4.83 -9.52 4.23
C LYS A 137 4.27 -10.05 5.56
N LYS A 138 4.13 -9.17 6.56
CA LYS A 138 3.79 -9.55 7.94
C LYS A 138 2.69 -8.66 8.52
N HIS A 139 1.85 -9.26 9.35
CA HIS A 139 0.73 -8.56 10.00
C HIS A 139 1.23 -7.59 11.05
N ARG A 140 1.87 -8.14 12.09
CA ARG A 140 2.40 -7.41 13.22
C ARG A 140 3.89 -7.70 13.35
N PRO A 141 4.70 -6.68 13.68
CA PRO A 141 6.11 -6.88 13.96
C PRO A 141 6.30 -7.69 15.26
N ASP A 142 7.48 -8.25 15.48
CA ASP A 142 7.82 -8.99 16.70
C ASP A 142 7.75 -8.10 17.94
N ALA A 143 8.09 -6.81 17.79
CA ALA A 143 7.93 -5.80 18.84
C ALA A 143 6.51 -5.70 19.43
N PHE A 144 5.48 -6.11 18.67
CA PHE A 144 4.09 -6.14 19.15
C PHE A 144 3.83 -7.31 20.13
N PHE A 145 4.55 -8.42 19.95
CA PHE A 145 4.39 -9.66 20.72
C PHE A 145 5.45 -9.86 21.81
N GLU A 146 6.36 -8.90 21.97
CA GLU A 146 7.39 -8.91 23.01
C GLU A 146 6.78 -9.16 24.41
N GLU A 147 7.36 -10.11 25.14
CA GLU A 147 6.88 -10.54 26.45
C GLU A 147 7.24 -9.52 27.53
N ASP A 148 8.43 -8.92 27.41
CA ASP A 148 8.88 -7.84 28.27
C ASP A 148 8.05 -6.57 28.01
N GLN A 149 7.16 -6.24 28.95
CA GLN A 149 6.28 -5.05 28.88
C GLN A 149 7.07 -3.74 28.75
N GLU A 150 8.34 -3.72 29.16
CA GLU A 150 9.24 -2.59 29.01
C GLU A 150 9.76 -2.40 27.59
N LYS A 151 9.88 -3.48 26.83
CA LYS A 151 10.39 -3.46 25.44
C LYS A 151 9.29 -3.54 24.39
N ARG A 152 8.11 -4.04 24.75
CA ARG A 152 6.97 -4.18 23.85
C ARG A 152 6.54 -2.82 23.33
N ILE A 153 6.32 -2.72 22.02
CA ILE A 153 5.75 -1.56 21.34
C ILE A 153 4.45 -2.01 20.66
N LEU A 154 3.30 -1.44 21.05
CA LEU A 154 1.99 -1.77 20.47
C LEU A 154 1.73 -1.01 19.17
N LEU A 155 2.65 -1.12 18.22
CA LEU A 155 2.51 -0.59 16.87
C LEU A 155 2.27 -1.75 15.90
N SER A 156 1.12 -1.74 15.23
CA SER A 156 0.75 -2.71 14.20
C SER A 156 0.45 -1.92 12.92
N PRO A 157 1.46 -1.60 12.09
CA PRO A 157 1.29 -0.65 11.01
C PRO A 157 0.12 -1.01 10.08
N ALA A 158 -0.74 -0.05 9.81
CA ALA A 158 -1.79 -0.05 8.82
C ALA A 158 -1.50 1.02 7.74
N ALA A 159 -2.46 1.32 6.85
CA ALA A 159 -2.28 2.29 5.77
C ALA A 159 -1.85 3.68 6.28
N VAL A 160 -2.43 4.15 7.39
CA VAL A 160 -2.09 5.47 7.97
C VAL A 160 -0.65 5.50 8.50
N ASP A 161 -0.23 4.44 9.21
CA ASP A 161 1.12 4.34 9.77
C ASP A 161 2.19 4.31 8.68
N ILE A 162 2.01 3.47 7.66
CA ILE A 162 2.96 3.37 6.54
C ILE A 162 2.87 4.56 5.58
N GLY A 163 1.74 5.27 5.60
CA GLY A 163 1.56 6.58 4.98
C GLY A 163 2.36 7.68 5.67
N GLY A 164 2.93 7.39 6.85
CA GLY A 164 3.88 8.25 7.56
C GLY A 164 3.38 8.79 8.90
N VAL A 165 2.21 8.35 9.39
CA VAL A 165 1.66 8.77 10.68
C VAL A 165 1.55 7.56 11.60
N CYS A 166 2.65 7.21 12.27
CA CYS A 166 2.67 6.08 13.20
C CYS A 166 1.92 6.45 14.49
N ILE A 167 0.82 5.76 14.76
CA ILE A 167 -0.04 6.02 15.93
C ILE A 167 0.25 4.99 17.02
N THR A 168 0.62 5.46 18.21
CA THR A 168 0.85 4.61 19.38
C THR A 168 -0.28 4.75 20.40
N PRO A 169 -0.93 3.65 20.82
CA PRO A 169 -2.07 3.71 21.75
C PRO A 169 -1.64 3.91 23.22
N ARG A 170 -0.34 3.77 23.52
CA ARG A 170 0.22 3.94 24.86
C ARG A 170 1.21 5.10 24.86
N GLU A 171 1.11 5.97 25.84
CA GLU A 171 2.03 7.11 26.05
C GLU A 171 3.49 6.66 26.07
N LYS A 172 3.80 5.59 26.81
CA LYS A 172 5.14 5.00 26.82
C LYS A 172 5.68 4.66 25.44
N ASP A 173 4.86 4.07 24.57
CA ASP A 173 5.29 3.70 23.22
C ASP A 173 5.59 4.96 22.40
N PHE A 174 4.80 6.03 22.59
CA PHE A 174 5.07 7.33 21.97
C PHE A 174 6.41 7.91 22.43
N GLU A 175 6.71 7.85 23.74
CA GLU A 175 7.92 8.41 24.32
C GLU A 175 9.19 7.62 23.98
N THR A 176 9.07 6.30 23.82
CA THR A 176 10.22 5.39 23.68
C THR A 176 10.50 4.95 22.25
N ILE A 177 9.55 5.14 21.32
CA ILE A 177 9.76 4.72 19.93
C ILE A 177 10.87 5.54 19.27
N THR A 178 11.87 4.84 18.74
CA THR A 178 13.01 5.44 18.06
C THR A 178 12.93 5.23 16.55
N LYS A 179 13.73 5.99 15.80
CA LYS A 179 13.91 5.80 14.36
C LYS A 179 14.38 4.38 14.03
N GLU A 180 15.31 3.86 14.83
CA GLU A 180 15.89 2.52 14.66
C GLU A 180 14.81 1.45 14.87
N LYS A 181 13.97 1.62 15.91
CA LYS A 181 12.85 0.71 16.18
C LYS A 181 11.79 0.76 15.08
N LEU A 182 11.46 1.95 14.55
CA LEU A 182 10.56 2.08 13.40
C LEU A 182 11.12 1.38 12.15
N LYS A 183 12.43 1.55 11.89
CA LYS A 183 13.09 0.86 10.77
C LYS A 183 13.02 -0.65 10.92
N GLU A 184 13.25 -1.18 12.12
CA GLU A 184 13.11 -2.60 12.44
C GLU A 184 11.68 -3.09 12.17
N ILE A 185 10.68 -2.40 12.74
CA ILE A 185 9.25 -2.71 12.55
C ILE A 185 8.90 -2.73 11.06
N PHE A 186 9.28 -1.71 10.30
CA PHE A 186 8.94 -1.63 8.87
C PHE A 186 9.69 -2.71 8.06
N THR A 187 10.93 -3.03 8.41
CA THR A 187 11.70 -4.10 7.74
C THR A 187 11.04 -5.47 7.90
N GLU A 188 10.43 -5.75 9.05
CA GLU A 188 9.68 -6.99 9.24
C GLU A 188 8.35 -7.02 8.47
N VAL A 189 7.71 -5.86 8.38
CA VAL A 189 6.37 -5.69 7.87
C VAL A 189 6.31 -5.74 6.34
N PHE A 190 7.33 -5.22 5.66
CA PHE A 190 7.43 -5.21 4.20
C PHE A 190 8.20 -6.41 3.65
N PHE A 191 8.00 -6.71 2.37
CA PHE A 191 8.88 -7.62 1.66
C PHE A 191 10.29 -7.04 1.50
N ASP A 192 11.29 -7.92 1.41
CA ASP A 192 12.66 -7.52 1.13
C ASP A 192 12.87 -7.09 -0.32
N GLU A 193 14.04 -6.49 -0.60
CA GLU A 193 14.45 -6.04 -1.93
C GLU A 193 14.48 -7.18 -2.94
N SER A 194 14.91 -8.38 -2.53
CA SER A 194 15.00 -9.55 -3.42
C SER A 194 13.63 -9.96 -3.94
N PHE A 195 12.63 -9.97 -3.07
CA PHE A 195 11.24 -10.24 -3.44
C PHE A 195 10.71 -9.14 -4.34
N PHE A 196 10.93 -7.87 -3.96
CA PHE A 196 10.42 -6.74 -4.73
C PHE A 196 10.98 -6.71 -6.15
N LEU A 197 12.27 -7.01 -6.32
CA LEU A 197 12.91 -7.13 -7.63
C LEU A 197 12.29 -8.24 -8.50
N ARG A 198 12.02 -9.41 -7.92
CA ARG A 198 11.34 -10.50 -8.65
C ARG A 198 9.91 -10.11 -9.01
N PHE A 199 9.19 -9.49 -8.08
CA PHE A 199 7.80 -9.11 -8.28
C PHE A 199 7.64 -8.04 -9.35
N LYS A 200 8.43 -6.96 -9.32
CA LYS A 200 8.31 -5.88 -10.32
C LYS A 200 8.59 -6.38 -11.74
N LYS A 201 9.57 -7.27 -11.92
CA LYS A 201 9.85 -7.92 -13.22
C LYS A 201 8.68 -8.76 -13.70
N LYS A 202 8.08 -9.56 -12.81
CA LYS A 202 6.90 -10.34 -13.13
C LYS A 202 5.72 -9.45 -13.51
N LEU A 203 5.44 -8.42 -12.71
CA LEU A 203 4.33 -7.50 -12.94
C LEU A 203 4.49 -6.76 -14.26
N GLN A 204 5.69 -6.27 -14.56
CA GLN A 204 5.99 -5.64 -15.85
C GLN A 204 5.71 -6.59 -17.02
N SER A 205 6.21 -7.82 -16.96
CA SER A 205 5.98 -8.82 -18.01
C SER A 205 4.50 -9.16 -18.19
N ASP A 206 3.72 -9.26 -17.10
CA ASP A 206 2.28 -9.54 -17.18
C ASP A 206 1.49 -8.34 -17.75
N LEU A 207 1.88 -7.10 -17.40
CA LEU A 207 1.31 -5.87 -17.95
C LEU A 207 1.61 -5.75 -19.45
N GLU A 208 2.85 -5.96 -19.86
CA GLU A 208 3.26 -5.92 -21.27
C GLU A 208 2.54 -6.97 -22.11
N LEU A 209 2.40 -8.20 -21.59
CA LEU A 209 1.65 -9.25 -22.25
C LEU A 209 0.19 -8.84 -22.48
N TYR A 210 -0.45 -8.21 -21.49
CA TYR A 210 -1.84 -7.78 -21.62
C TYR A 210 -2.01 -6.61 -22.61
N TYR A 211 -1.19 -5.57 -22.50
CA TYR A 211 -1.38 -4.34 -23.28
C TYR A 211 -0.80 -4.36 -24.69
N TYR A 212 0.11 -5.30 -24.99
CA TYR A 212 0.75 -5.44 -26.30
C TYR A 212 0.37 -6.73 -27.05
N SER A 213 -0.52 -7.56 -26.49
CA SER A 213 -1.17 -8.65 -27.24
C SER A 213 -2.36 -8.13 -28.05
#